data_AF-A0A212KKA7-F1
#
_entry.id   AF-A0A212KKA7-F1
#
_cell.length_a   1.000
_cell.length_b   1.000
_cell.length_c   1.000
_cell.angle_alpha   90.00
_cell.angle_beta   90.00
_cell.angle_gamma   90.00
#
_symmetry.space_group_name_H-M   'P 1'
#
loop_
_entity.id
_entity.type
_entity.pdbx_description
1 polymer ?
#
loop_
_entity_poly.entity_id
_entity_poly.type
_entity_poly.pdbx_seq_one_letter_code
_entity_poly.pdbx_strand_id
1 'polypeptide(L)'
;MSKAWIGVLALPMVAVFAPPAAATTVGVATGGGWVQGSAVSEDFDGFANGDYAHLDTAVGDMYNLKIGDFDVPGVHVLGADGADGYVYATRNWGIALSLDAPAKYFGMLWGTVDDDNKIVFMDGFDVVGAFDGSDIVADPDGTAAVYANFYAHGGSFDTVLFYSEGWNSFEFDAVAARRAERSRKSRRAARSGGPR
;
A
#
# COMPACT_ATOMS: atom_id res chain seq x y z
N MET A 1 -47.96 26.03 43.79
CA MET A 1 -47.43 26.33 42.45
C MET A 1 -46.04 25.72 42.33
N SER A 2 -45.92 24.50 41.81
CA SER A 2 -44.64 23.82 41.61
C SER A 2 -44.35 23.73 40.12
N LYS A 3 -43.26 24.37 39.67
CA LYS A 3 -42.74 24.26 38.30
C LYS A 3 -41.81 23.06 38.21
N ALA A 4 -42.22 22.02 37.48
CA ALA A 4 -41.34 20.92 37.12
C ALA A 4 -40.47 21.34 35.93
N TRP A 5 -39.15 21.27 36.10
CA TRP A 5 -38.17 21.43 35.05
C TRP A 5 -37.92 20.07 34.40
N ILE A 6 -38.21 19.94 33.11
CA ILE A 6 -37.84 18.77 32.30
C ILE A 6 -36.44 19.06 31.75
N GLY A 7 -35.43 18.42 32.33
CA GLY A 7 -34.08 18.40 31.78
C GLY A 7 -34.01 17.41 30.62
N VAL A 8 -33.70 17.89 29.42
CA VAL A 8 -33.39 17.05 28.26
C VAL A 8 -31.95 16.55 28.42
N LEU A 9 -31.77 15.25 28.67
CA LEU A 9 -30.48 14.59 28.55
C LEU A 9 -30.12 14.47 27.06
N ALA A 10 -29.13 15.24 26.61
CA ALA A 10 -28.48 15.00 25.33
C ALA A 10 -27.51 13.81 25.47
N LEU A 11 -27.85 12.66 24.88
CA LEU A 11 -26.93 11.54 24.74
C LEU A 11 -25.86 11.89 23.69
N PRO A 12 -24.56 11.70 23.99
CA PRO A 12 -23.52 11.87 22.98
C PRO A 12 -23.66 10.76 21.93
N MET A 13 -24.02 11.12 20.70
CA MET A 13 -23.86 10.21 19.56
C MET A 13 -22.36 10.07 19.28
N VAL A 14 -21.77 8.97 19.77
CA VAL A 14 -20.47 8.51 19.29
C VAL A 14 -20.68 8.00 17.87
N ALA A 15 -20.16 8.72 16.89
CA ALA A 15 -20.12 8.26 15.51
C ALA A 15 -19.15 7.07 15.43
N VAL A 16 -19.70 5.85 15.40
CA VAL A 16 -18.91 4.64 15.12
C VAL A 16 -18.57 4.66 13.63
N PHE A 17 -17.34 5.06 13.31
CA PHE A 17 -16.80 4.87 11.97
C PHE A 17 -16.50 3.39 11.81
N ALA A 18 -17.33 2.67 11.05
CA ALA A 18 -16.99 1.32 10.62
C ALA A 18 -15.75 1.40 9.72
N PRO A 19 -14.72 0.57 9.96
CA PRO A 19 -13.59 0.47 9.04
C PRO A 19 -14.09 0.04 7.65
N PRO A 20 -13.33 0.34 6.58
CA PRO A 20 -13.59 -0.24 5.27
C PRO A 20 -13.67 -1.77 5.36
N ALA A 21 -14.48 -2.38 4.51
CA ALA A 21 -14.52 -3.84 4.44
C ALA A 21 -13.24 -4.37 3.79
N ALA A 22 -12.74 -5.52 4.25
CA ALA A 22 -11.64 -6.25 3.63
C ALA A 22 -11.94 -6.61 2.17
N ALA A 23 -10.89 -6.60 1.34
CA ALA A 23 -10.99 -7.08 -0.03
C ALA A 23 -11.38 -8.57 -0.04
N THR A 24 -12.24 -8.96 -0.99
CA THR A 24 -12.63 -10.36 -1.12
C THR A 24 -11.56 -11.13 -1.89
N THR A 25 -11.04 -10.52 -2.95
CA THR A 25 -9.86 -10.98 -3.68
C THR A 25 -9.11 -9.77 -4.23
N VAL A 26 -7.83 -9.95 -4.56
CA VAL A 26 -7.06 -9.03 -5.38
C VAL A 26 -6.85 -9.69 -6.75
N GLY A 27 -6.99 -8.91 -7.82
CA GLY A 27 -6.63 -9.33 -9.18
C GLY A 27 -5.44 -8.53 -9.69
N VAL A 28 -4.73 -9.05 -10.70
CA VAL A 28 -3.54 -8.42 -11.29
C VAL A 28 -3.69 -8.20 -12.79
N ALA A 29 -3.11 -7.12 -13.30
CA ALA A 29 -2.95 -6.84 -14.72
C ALA A 29 -1.54 -6.28 -15.00
N THR A 30 -0.91 -6.74 -16.07
CA THR A 30 0.43 -6.31 -16.49
C THR A 30 0.37 -5.47 -17.78
N GLY A 31 1.37 -4.60 -17.97
CA GLY A 31 1.46 -3.70 -19.13
C GLY A 31 1.73 -2.26 -18.74
N GLY A 32 1.95 -1.38 -19.72
CA GLY A 32 2.48 -0.01 -19.52
C GLY A 32 1.85 0.73 -18.35
N GLY A 33 2.66 1.49 -17.59
CA GLY A 33 2.33 2.09 -16.29
C GLY A 33 0.97 2.81 -16.22
N TRP A 34 -0.09 2.04 -15.98
CA TRP A 34 -1.47 2.50 -15.91
C TRP A 34 -1.75 3.11 -14.54
N VAL A 35 -1.16 4.27 -14.28
CA VAL A 35 -1.46 5.01 -13.06
C VAL A 35 -2.85 5.63 -13.18
N GLN A 36 -3.79 5.21 -12.35
CA GLN A 36 -5.09 5.89 -12.26
C GLN A 36 -4.86 7.37 -11.95
N GLY A 37 -5.47 8.29 -12.69
CA GLY A 37 -5.17 9.74 -12.56
C GLY A 37 -5.49 10.39 -11.21
N SER A 38 -6.01 9.64 -10.23
CA SER A 38 -6.20 10.06 -8.84
C SER A 38 -5.35 9.27 -7.85
N ALA A 39 -4.42 8.44 -8.33
CA ALA A 39 -3.47 7.74 -7.49
C ALA A 39 -2.44 8.74 -6.96
N VAL A 40 -1.93 8.47 -5.77
CA VAL A 40 -0.74 9.11 -5.24
C VAL A 40 0.44 8.21 -5.58
N SER A 41 1.58 8.79 -5.92
CA SER A 41 2.75 8.07 -6.42
C SER A 41 4.01 8.43 -5.66
N GLU A 42 4.90 7.45 -5.54
CA GLU A 42 6.26 7.54 -5.00
C GLU A 42 7.23 6.93 -6.02
N ASP A 43 8.30 7.65 -6.34
CA ASP A 43 9.39 7.24 -7.24
C ASP A 43 10.74 7.12 -6.51
N PHE A 44 10.77 7.36 -5.20
CA PHE A 44 11.93 7.25 -4.32
C PHE A 44 13.11 8.18 -4.64
N ASP A 45 13.02 9.01 -5.68
CA ASP A 45 14.06 9.94 -6.13
C ASP A 45 14.30 11.08 -5.13
N GLY A 46 13.33 11.34 -4.24
CA GLY A 46 13.34 12.48 -3.32
C GLY A 46 14.04 12.28 -1.97
N PHE A 47 14.53 11.07 -1.66
CA PHE A 47 15.00 10.74 -0.32
C PHE A 47 16.49 10.97 -0.11
N ALA A 48 16.89 11.44 1.08
CA ALA A 48 18.30 11.61 1.41
C ALA A 48 18.95 10.30 1.87
N ASN A 49 20.23 10.10 1.56
CA ASN A 49 21.02 8.96 2.06
C ASN A 49 21.02 8.89 3.60
N GLY A 50 20.88 7.69 4.16
CA GLY A 50 20.83 7.46 5.61
C GLY A 50 20.18 6.15 6.03
N ASP A 51 20.26 5.84 7.33
CA ASP A 51 19.60 4.69 7.94
C ASP A 51 18.27 5.15 8.58
N TYR A 52 17.16 4.52 8.18
CA TYR A 52 15.81 4.91 8.61
C TYR A 52 15.10 3.76 9.33
N ALA A 53 14.57 4.06 10.52
CA ALA A 53 13.68 3.11 11.21
C ALA A 53 12.37 2.91 10.41
N HIS A 54 11.85 4.01 9.85
CA HIS A 54 10.79 4.01 8.85
C HIS A 54 11.02 5.16 7.86
N LEU A 55 10.49 5.01 6.65
CA LEU A 55 10.48 6.01 5.60
C LEU A 55 9.02 6.38 5.29
N ASP A 56 8.67 7.64 5.53
CA ASP A 56 7.38 8.23 5.16
C ASP A 56 7.42 8.56 3.66
N THR A 57 6.62 7.84 2.88
CA THR A 57 6.52 7.99 1.43
C THR A 57 5.21 8.64 1.04
N ALA A 58 5.11 9.13 -0.20
CA ALA A 58 3.85 9.68 -0.70
C ALA A 58 2.67 8.67 -0.64
N VAL A 59 2.96 7.36 -0.63
CA VAL A 59 1.94 6.28 -0.62
C VAL A 59 1.71 5.66 0.76
N GLY A 60 2.62 5.84 1.71
CA GLY A 60 2.56 5.28 3.06
C GLY A 60 3.93 5.08 3.73
N ASP A 61 3.96 4.33 4.82
CA ASP A 61 5.18 4.09 5.61
C ASP A 61 5.84 2.75 5.25
N MET A 62 7.16 2.77 5.08
CA MET A 62 7.99 1.57 4.90
C MET A 62 8.96 1.40 6.09
N TYR A 63 9.34 0.16 6.45
CA TYR A 63 10.08 -0.12 7.69
C TYR A 63 11.44 -0.79 7.50
N ASN A 64 12.38 -0.44 8.37
CA ASN A 64 13.76 -0.95 8.42
C ASN A 64 14.54 -0.72 7.11
N LEU A 65 14.40 0.49 6.54
CA LEU A 65 15.01 0.89 5.27
C LEU A 65 16.37 1.56 5.48
N LYS A 66 17.30 1.30 4.56
CA LYS A 66 18.54 2.05 4.43
C LYS A 66 18.66 2.68 3.05
N ILE A 67 19.13 3.90 2.94
CA ILE A 67 19.34 4.57 1.67
C ILE A 67 20.85 4.69 1.43
N GLY A 68 21.40 3.91 0.49
CA GLY A 68 22.81 4.06 0.06
C GLY A 68 23.58 2.80 -0.38
N ASP A 69 23.77 1.78 0.46
CA ASP A 69 24.72 0.69 0.14
C ASP A 69 24.12 -0.38 -0.77
N PHE A 70 24.79 -0.72 -1.87
CA PHE A 70 24.31 -1.68 -2.89
C PHE A 70 24.67 -3.15 -2.65
N ASP A 71 25.39 -3.48 -1.57
CA ASP A 71 25.98 -4.82 -1.37
C ASP A 71 25.85 -5.37 0.06
N VAL A 72 24.93 -4.82 0.87
CA VAL A 72 24.70 -5.31 2.23
C VAL A 72 23.33 -6.01 2.35
N PRO A 73 23.22 -7.07 3.17
CA PRO A 73 21.92 -7.63 3.52
C PRO A 73 21.04 -6.60 4.22
N GLY A 74 19.78 -6.52 3.80
CA GLY A 74 18.79 -5.61 4.35
C GLY A 74 17.71 -5.23 3.34
N VAL A 75 16.98 -4.17 3.69
CA VAL A 75 16.03 -3.46 2.83
C VAL A 75 16.59 -2.08 2.54
N HIS A 76 16.60 -1.70 1.28
CA HIS A 76 17.35 -0.56 0.81
C HIS A 76 16.59 0.26 -0.23
N VAL A 77 16.86 1.55 -0.26
CA VAL A 77 16.56 2.43 -1.39
C VAL A 77 17.90 2.79 -2.06
N LEU A 78 18.06 2.46 -3.33
CA LEU A 78 19.21 2.86 -4.16
C LEU A 78 18.79 3.99 -5.09
N GLY A 79 19.76 4.79 -5.56
CA GLY A 79 19.51 5.85 -6.55
C GLY A 79 18.96 7.17 -6.00
N ALA A 80 18.93 7.35 -4.68
CA ALA A 80 18.25 8.47 -4.00
C ALA A 80 18.86 9.88 -4.22
N ASP A 81 19.84 10.03 -5.11
CA ASP A 81 20.41 11.33 -5.52
C ASP A 81 19.62 11.96 -6.70
N GLY A 82 18.34 11.60 -6.87
CA GLY A 82 17.43 12.17 -7.86
C GLY A 82 17.52 11.56 -9.26
N ALA A 83 17.95 10.30 -9.39
CA ALA A 83 17.88 9.56 -10.64
C ALA A 83 17.69 8.06 -10.40
N ASP A 84 16.53 7.56 -10.84
CA ASP A 84 16.18 6.14 -10.92
C ASP A 84 16.23 5.44 -9.55
N GLY A 85 15.65 6.09 -8.54
CA GLY A 85 15.47 5.56 -7.21
C GLY A 85 14.68 4.25 -7.23
N TYR A 86 15.12 3.22 -6.51
CA TYR A 86 14.33 1.98 -6.38
C TYR A 86 14.56 1.33 -5.03
N VAL A 87 13.57 0.55 -4.60
CA VAL A 87 13.64 -0.22 -3.37
C VAL A 87 14.04 -1.65 -3.69
N TYR A 88 14.95 -2.22 -2.89
CA TYR A 88 15.18 -3.64 -2.90
C TYR A 88 15.23 -4.26 -1.49
N ALA A 89 14.81 -5.51 -1.38
CA ALA A 89 15.08 -6.36 -0.23
C ALA A 89 15.97 -7.51 -0.67
N THR A 90 17.15 -7.61 -0.04
CA THR A 90 17.99 -8.80 -0.20
C THR A 90 17.23 -10.06 0.19
N ARG A 91 17.64 -11.21 -0.37
CA ARG A 91 17.15 -12.54 -0.01
C ARG A 91 16.89 -12.69 1.50
N ASN A 92 15.74 -13.28 1.85
CA ASN A 92 15.26 -13.53 3.21
C ASN A 92 14.90 -12.26 4.02
N TRP A 93 14.86 -11.10 3.37
CA TRP A 93 14.29 -9.89 3.93
C TRP A 93 12.94 -9.59 3.28
N GLY A 94 12.13 -8.82 4.01
CA GLY A 94 10.82 -8.40 3.57
C GLY A 94 10.57 -6.94 3.86
N ILE A 95 9.71 -6.36 3.04
CA ILE A 95 9.34 -4.95 3.03
C ILE A 95 7.85 -4.92 3.34
N ALA A 96 7.47 -4.20 4.39
CA ALA A 96 6.09 -3.86 4.63
C ALA A 96 5.88 -2.40 4.24
N LEU A 97 4.97 -2.17 3.29
CA LEU A 97 4.43 -0.85 3.00
C LEU A 97 3.04 -0.75 3.62
N SER A 98 2.94 0.00 4.71
CA SER A 98 1.69 0.35 5.37
C SER A 98 1.09 1.58 4.68
N LEU A 99 -0.09 1.44 4.09
CA LEU A 99 -0.73 2.52 3.36
C LEU A 99 -1.40 3.51 4.32
N ASP A 100 -1.23 4.81 4.07
CA ASP A 100 -1.86 5.90 4.84
C ASP A 100 -3.39 5.81 4.93
N ALA A 101 -3.99 5.11 3.97
CA ALA A 101 -5.39 4.80 3.96
C ALA A 101 -5.63 3.52 3.14
N PRO A 102 -6.68 2.74 3.49
CA PRO A 102 -7.02 1.55 2.73
C PRO A 102 -7.21 1.85 1.25
N ALA A 103 -6.63 1.03 0.39
CA ALA A 103 -6.58 1.20 -1.06
C ALA A 103 -7.38 0.13 -1.80
N LYS A 104 -7.78 0.47 -3.03
CA LYS A 104 -8.38 -0.48 -3.98
C LYS A 104 -7.51 -0.75 -5.20
N TYR A 105 -6.46 0.02 -5.34
CA TYR A 105 -5.51 -0.07 -6.44
C TYR A 105 -4.11 0.14 -5.88
N PHE A 106 -3.19 -0.70 -6.32
CA PHE A 106 -1.77 -0.61 -6.07
C PHE A 106 -1.05 -0.97 -7.37
N GLY A 107 -0.19 -0.09 -7.87
CA GLY A 107 0.65 -0.36 -9.03
C GLY A 107 2.11 -0.13 -8.68
N MET A 108 2.99 -0.84 -9.35
CA MET A 108 4.44 -0.70 -9.22
C MET A 108 5.16 -1.13 -10.50
N LEU A 109 6.36 -0.63 -10.71
CA LEU A 109 7.35 -1.28 -11.57
C LEU A 109 8.04 -2.36 -10.74
N TRP A 110 7.75 -3.63 -11.00
CA TRP A 110 8.45 -4.75 -10.39
C TRP A 110 9.72 -5.04 -11.19
N GLY A 111 10.90 -4.85 -10.59
CA GLY A 111 12.21 -4.94 -11.25
C GLY A 111 12.78 -6.36 -11.37
N THR A 112 12.46 -7.26 -10.44
CA THR A 112 12.95 -8.65 -10.41
C THR A 112 11.80 -9.64 -10.34
N VAL A 113 11.07 -9.80 -11.44
CA VAL A 113 9.94 -10.74 -11.46
C VAL A 113 10.46 -12.19 -11.46
N ASP A 114 10.26 -12.88 -10.35
CA ASP A 114 10.77 -14.24 -10.05
C ASP A 114 9.71 -15.00 -9.22
N ASP A 115 9.67 -16.33 -9.34
CA ASP A 115 8.80 -17.19 -8.53
C ASP A 115 9.18 -17.20 -7.05
N ASP A 116 10.45 -16.92 -6.73
CA ASP A 116 10.89 -16.80 -5.35
C ASP A 116 10.52 -15.44 -4.71
N ASN A 117 10.11 -14.47 -5.54
CA ASN A 117 9.71 -13.13 -5.13
C ASN A 117 8.18 -13.04 -5.01
N LYS A 118 7.70 -12.53 -3.88
CA LYS A 118 6.28 -12.60 -3.49
C LYS A 118 5.74 -11.24 -3.10
N ILE A 119 4.51 -10.95 -3.53
CA ILE A 119 3.73 -9.79 -3.13
C ILE A 119 2.48 -10.26 -2.40
N VAL A 120 2.25 -9.77 -1.19
CA VAL A 120 1.08 -10.13 -0.38
C VAL A 120 0.32 -8.88 0.01
N PHE A 121 -0.98 -8.88 -0.26
CA PHE A 121 -1.92 -7.84 0.11
C PHE A 121 -2.65 -8.23 1.38
N MET A 122 -2.68 -7.33 2.36
CA MET A 122 -3.28 -7.55 3.67
C MET A 122 -4.35 -6.50 3.99
N ASP A 123 -5.36 -6.87 4.78
CA ASP A 123 -6.22 -5.96 5.54
C ASP A 123 -6.02 -6.26 7.03
N GLY A 124 -5.25 -5.43 7.71
CA GLY A 124 -4.74 -5.74 9.04
C GLY A 124 -3.85 -6.98 9.04
N PHE A 125 -4.34 -8.09 9.62
CA PHE A 125 -3.62 -9.37 9.69
C PHE A 125 -4.12 -10.41 8.69
N ASP A 126 -5.17 -10.10 7.93
CA ASP A 126 -5.77 -11.05 7.00
C ASP A 126 -5.16 -10.90 5.60
N VAL A 127 -4.69 -12.01 5.02
CA VAL A 127 -4.22 -12.06 3.62
C VAL A 127 -5.43 -12.00 2.69
N VAL A 128 -5.49 -10.99 1.83
CA VAL A 128 -6.56 -10.80 0.82
C VAL A 128 -6.08 -11.01 -0.62
N GLY A 129 -4.78 -11.17 -0.83
CA GLY A 129 -4.17 -11.56 -2.09
C GLY A 129 -2.70 -11.93 -1.89
N ALA A 130 -2.19 -12.86 -2.69
CA ALA A 130 -0.79 -13.24 -2.73
C ALA A 130 -0.42 -13.56 -4.17
N PHE A 131 0.73 -13.08 -4.62
CA PHE A 131 1.20 -13.20 -6.00
C PHE A 131 2.69 -13.50 -6.03
N ASP A 132 3.12 -14.25 -7.04
CA ASP A 132 4.53 -14.42 -7.39
C ASP A 132 4.81 -14.16 -8.87
N GLY A 133 6.06 -14.35 -9.29
CA GLY A 133 6.48 -14.14 -10.66
C GLY A 133 5.59 -14.85 -11.69
N SER A 134 5.17 -16.09 -11.42
CA SER A 134 4.33 -16.88 -12.33
C SER A 134 2.92 -16.33 -12.50
N ASP A 135 2.43 -15.53 -11.56
CA ASP A 135 1.17 -14.79 -11.70
C ASP A 135 1.30 -13.55 -12.60
N ILE A 136 2.53 -13.05 -12.79
CA ILE A 136 2.82 -11.79 -13.49
C ILE A 136 3.27 -12.04 -14.94
N VAL A 137 4.20 -12.98 -15.13
CA VAL A 137 4.79 -13.31 -16.44
C VAL A 137 4.84 -14.82 -16.66
N ALA A 138 4.89 -15.23 -17.92
CA ALA A 138 4.88 -16.65 -18.28
C ALA A 138 6.21 -17.38 -17.96
N ASP A 139 7.33 -16.65 -17.91
CA ASP A 139 8.66 -17.20 -17.65
C ASP A 139 9.41 -16.28 -16.66
N PRO A 140 9.12 -16.40 -15.36
CA PRO A 140 9.72 -15.57 -14.32
C PRO A 140 11.14 -16.06 -14.00
N ASP A 141 12.14 -15.24 -14.32
CA ASP A 141 13.57 -15.59 -14.19
C ASP A 141 14.39 -14.57 -13.40
N GLY A 142 13.72 -13.56 -12.81
CA GLY A 142 14.35 -12.48 -12.06
C GLY A 142 15.04 -11.42 -12.92
N THR A 143 14.96 -11.49 -14.25
CA THR A 143 15.61 -10.53 -15.16
C THR A 143 14.62 -9.53 -15.78
N ALA A 144 13.33 -9.85 -15.77
CA ALA A 144 12.29 -9.00 -16.33
C ALA A 144 11.82 -7.92 -15.34
N ALA A 145 11.65 -6.71 -15.86
CA ALA A 145 10.96 -5.62 -15.18
C ALA A 145 9.58 -5.36 -15.81
N VAL A 146 8.52 -5.34 -14.99
CA VAL A 146 7.13 -5.23 -15.46
C VAL A 146 6.33 -4.28 -14.59
N TYR A 147 5.53 -3.42 -15.21
CA TYR A 147 4.48 -2.69 -14.51
C TYR A 147 3.35 -3.65 -14.13
N ALA A 148 3.20 -3.92 -12.84
CA ALA A 148 2.16 -4.75 -12.27
C ALA A 148 1.11 -3.88 -11.57
N ASN A 149 -0.16 -4.12 -11.88
CA ASN A 149 -1.29 -3.33 -11.39
C ASN A 149 -2.29 -4.25 -10.69
N PHE A 150 -2.49 -4.02 -9.39
CA PHE A 150 -3.32 -4.83 -8.51
C PHE A 150 -4.61 -4.11 -8.13
N TYR A 151 -5.72 -4.83 -8.16
CA TYR A 151 -7.06 -4.29 -7.93
C TYR A 151 -7.83 -5.11 -6.90
N ALA A 152 -8.33 -4.46 -5.86
CA ALA A 152 -9.21 -5.09 -4.89
C ALA A 152 -10.63 -5.28 -5.47
N HIS A 153 -11.08 -6.54 -5.53
CA HIS A 153 -12.45 -6.91 -5.83
C HIS A 153 -13.23 -7.12 -4.52
N GLY A 154 -14.21 -6.25 -4.28
CA GLY A 154 -14.79 -6.08 -2.94
C GLY A 154 -13.80 -5.35 -2.02
N GLY A 155 -14.30 -4.63 -1.01
CA GLY A 155 -13.46 -4.06 0.06
C GLY A 155 -12.20 -3.28 -0.32
N SER A 156 -11.14 -3.41 0.47
CA SER A 156 -9.83 -2.76 0.33
C SER A 156 -8.73 -3.55 1.05
N PHE A 157 -7.47 -3.15 0.87
CA PHE A 157 -6.30 -3.60 1.63
C PHE A 157 -5.60 -2.39 2.23
N ASP A 158 -4.81 -2.57 3.28
CA ASP A 158 -4.09 -1.51 3.98
C ASP A 158 -2.57 -1.72 4.05
N THR A 159 -2.10 -2.94 3.76
CA THR A 159 -0.66 -3.25 3.79
C THR A 159 -0.29 -4.07 2.56
N VAL A 160 0.86 -3.77 1.98
CA VAL A 160 1.49 -4.58 0.93
C VAL A 160 2.83 -5.08 1.45
N LEU A 161 3.01 -6.39 1.46
CA LEU A 161 4.24 -7.05 1.85
C LEU A 161 4.97 -7.53 0.60
N PHE A 162 6.27 -7.28 0.54
CA PHE A 162 7.16 -7.77 -0.49
C PHE A 162 8.23 -8.60 0.18
N TYR A 163 8.50 -9.81 -0.31
CA TYR A 163 9.57 -10.63 0.26
C TYR A 163 10.17 -11.57 -0.78
N SER A 164 11.40 -12.00 -0.53
CA SER A 164 12.11 -13.01 -1.33
C SER A 164 12.56 -14.18 -0.46
N GLU A 165 12.26 -15.41 -0.89
CA GLU A 165 12.79 -16.65 -0.27
C GLU A 165 13.97 -17.26 -1.07
N GLY A 166 14.28 -16.67 -2.22
CA GLY A 166 15.11 -17.25 -3.26
C GLY A 166 16.50 -16.68 -3.38
N TRP A 167 17.12 -16.89 -4.55
CA TRP A 167 18.47 -16.40 -4.81
C TRP A 167 18.53 -14.91 -5.16
N ASN A 168 17.43 -14.34 -5.64
CA ASN A 168 17.33 -12.96 -6.10
C ASN A 168 16.75 -12.02 -5.03
N SER A 169 17.11 -10.74 -5.10
CA SER A 169 16.46 -9.69 -4.30
C SER A 169 15.06 -9.41 -4.85
N PHE A 170 14.14 -8.99 -3.99
CA PHE A 170 12.89 -8.37 -4.43
C PHE A 170 13.16 -6.90 -4.75
N GLU A 171 12.89 -6.44 -5.96
CA GLU A 171 13.16 -5.07 -6.40
C GLU A 171 11.91 -4.42 -7.00
N PHE A 172 11.65 -3.17 -6.64
CA PHE A 172 10.56 -2.39 -7.21
C PHE A 172 10.79 -0.89 -7.17
N ASP A 173 10.03 -0.18 -8.01
CA ASP A 173 10.01 1.27 -8.14
C ASP A 173 8.59 1.74 -8.56
N ALA A 174 8.38 3.05 -8.66
CA ALA A 174 7.26 3.74 -9.27
C ALA A 174 5.93 3.24 -8.72
N VAL A 175 5.80 3.31 -7.39
CA VAL A 175 4.62 2.84 -6.68
C VAL A 175 3.50 3.86 -6.81
N ALA A 176 2.29 3.38 -7.06
CA ALA A 176 1.09 4.19 -7.10
C ALA A 176 -0.06 3.52 -6.34
N ALA A 177 -0.69 4.25 -5.42
CA ALA A 177 -1.84 3.76 -4.67
C ALA A 177 -3.06 4.66 -4.84
N ARG A 178 -4.25 4.06 -4.94
CA ARG A 178 -5.51 4.81 -4.89
C ARG A 178 -6.37 4.36 -3.73
N ARG A 179 -6.67 5.34 -2.89
CA ARG A 179 -7.54 5.20 -1.71
C ARG A 179 -8.92 4.68 -2.08
N ALA A 180 -9.45 3.82 -1.21
CA ALA A 180 -10.85 3.42 -1.24
C ALA A 180 -11.73 4.66 -0.97
N GLU A 181 -12.57 5.02 -1.94
CA GLU A 181 -13.56 6.06 -1.70
C GLU A 181 -14.50 5.63 -0.57
N ARG A 182 -14.66 6.50 0.44
CA ARG A 182 -15.70 6.32 1.44
C ARG A 182 -17.05 6.28 0.73
N SER A 183 -17.81 5.20 0.95
CA SER A 183 -19.18 5.03 0.46
C SER A 183 -19.99 6.33 0.60
N ARG A 184 -20.60 6.81 -0.49
CA ARG A 184 -21.43 8.04 -0.51
C ARG A 184 -22.52 8.05 0.57
N LYS A 185 -22.91 6.88 1.10
CA LYS A 185 -23.91 6.73 2.16
C LYS A 185 -23.46 7.38 3.49
N SER A 186 -22.16 7.35 3.81
CA SER A 186 -21.63 7.97 5.05
C SER A 186 -21.50 9.49 4.96
N ARG A 187 -21.24 10.04 3.76
CA ARG A 187 -21.20 11.50 3.53
C ARG A 187 -22.57 12.18 3.70
N ARG A 188 -23.67 11.46 3.45
CA ARG A 188 -25.03 12.02 3.55
C ARG A 188 -25.52 12.10 5.00
N ALA A 189 -25.15 11.12 5.84
CA ALA A 189 -25.46 11.13 7.28
C ALA A 189 -24.74 12.26 8.03
N ALA A 190 -23.52 12.62 7.62
CA ALA A 190 -22.78 13.74 8.22
C ALA A 190 -23.32 15.12 7.83
N ARG A 191 -24.06 15.26 6.72
CA ARG A 191 -24.66 16.54 6.27
C ARG A 191 -26.12 16.73 6.69
N SER A 192 -26.82 15.69 7.12
CA SER A 192 -28.23 15.79 7.52
C SER A 192 -28.45 16.15 9.00
N GLY A 193 -27.38 16.30 9.79
CA GLY A 193 -27.43 16.69 11.21
C GLY A 193 -27.44 18.21 11.48
N GLY A 194 -27.69 19.04 10.46
CA GLY A 194 -27.81 20.49 10.65
C GLY A 194 -29.10 20.85 11.40
N PRO A 195 -29.04 21.70 12.45
CA PRO A 195 -30.18 21.94 13.33
C PRO A 195 -31.35 22.60 12.60
N ARG A 196 -32.56 22.09 12.83
CA ARG A 196 -33.83 22.79 12.63
C ARG A 196 -34.47 23.05 13.98
#